data_AF-A0A7V5ABQ2-F1
#
_entry.id   AF-A0A7V5ABQ2-F1
#
_cell.length_a   1.000
_cell.length_b   1.000
_cell.length_c   1.000
_cell.angle_alpha   90.00
_cell.angle_beta   90.00
_cell.angle_gamma   90.00
#
_symmetry.space_group_name_H-M   'P 1'
#
loop_
_entity.id
_entity.type
_entity.pdbx_description
1 polymer ?
#
loop_
_entity_poly.entity_id
_entity_poly.type
_entity_poly.pdbx_seq_one_letter_code
_entity_poly.pdbx_strand_id
1 'polypeptide(L)'
;MNLFFRKDGAVELGFRGKVWLRGLDLYLRRAGQVLTLRDFQASPWTNEHHAKREVRRCRLSLNDEEVLELRVVRENEILRVEAEFLAEFSGLRGSLDYTDPAVVLPMFFPASDLFYFLCTFGLDGTAGEFPGGYWPEACLGKVAEGVPR
;
A
#
# COMPACT_ATOMS: atom_id res chain seq x y z
N MET A 1 17.55 1.66 8.29
CA MET A 1 16.16 1.18 8.19
C MET A 1 16.18 -0.32 7.94
N ASN A 2 15.36 -1.10 8.62
CA ASN A 2 15.32 -2.56 8.51
C ASN A 2 13.97 -2.99 7.92
N LEU A 3 13.98 -3.99 7.04
CA LEU A 3 12.78 -4.58 6.46
C LEU A 3 12.66 -6.01 6.95
N PHE A 4 11.49 -6.35 7.46
CA PHE A 4 11.15 -7.71 7.87
C PHE A 4 10.09 -8.24 6.92
N PHE A 5 10.36 -9.40 6.33
CA PHE A 5 9.48 -10.03 5.36
C PHE A 5 8.91 -11.28 5.98
N ARG A 6 7.59 -11.32 6.12
CA ARG A 6 6.88 -12.43 6.74
C ARG A 6 6.47 -13.45 5.69
N LYS A 7 6.24 -14.68 6.14
CA LYS A 7 5.83 -15.82 5.28
C LYS A 7 4.44 -15.64 4.66
N ASP A 8 3.60 -14.84 5.31
CA ASP A 8 2.25 -14.48 4.86
C ASP A 8 2.26 -13.38 3.79
N GLY A 9 3.44 -12.94 3.31
CA GLY A 9 3.58 -11.84 2.35
C GLY A 9 3.64 -10.45 2.99
N ALA A 10 3.35 -10.31 4.29
CA ALA A 10 3.39 -9.02 4.95
C ALA A 10 4.83 -8.49 5.11
N VAL A 11 5.00 -7.17 5.02
CA VAL A 11 6.27 -6.49 5.24
C VAL A 11 6.16 -5.61 6.48
N GLU A 12 7.24 -5.49 7.25
CA GLU A 12 7.33 -4.54 8.36
C GLU A 12 8.57 -3.69 8.18
N LEU A 13 8.42 -2.38 8.36
CA LEU A 13 9.49 -1.40 8.29
C LEU A 13 9.89 -1.00 9.71
N GLY A 14 11.11 -1.37 10.09
CA GLY A 14 11.71 -1.00 11.35
C GLY A 14 12.68 0.17 11.22
N PHE A 15 12.63 1.09 12.17
CA PHE A 15 13.62 2.15 12.32
C PHE A 15 13.99 2.34 13.80
N ARG A 16 15.30 2.37 14.08
CA ARG A 16 15.87 2.50 15.45
C ARG A 16 15.26 1.52 16.47
N GLY A 17 15.10 0.26 16.07
CA GLY A 17 14.59 -0.81 16.95
C GLY A 17 13.07 -0.79 17.20
N LYS A 18 12.33 0.12 16.55
CA LYS A 18 10.86 0.16 16.57
C LYS A 18 10.29 -0.19 15.21
N VAL A 19 9.13 -0.84 15.17
CA VAL A 19 8.33 -0.98 13.94
C VAL A 19 7.63 0.36 13.70
N TRP A 20 7.88 0.97 12.54
CA TRP A 20 7.29 2.25 12.15
C TRP A 20 6.09 2.07 11.23
N LEU A 21 6.22 1.19 10.23
CA LEU A 21 5.12 0.82 9.36
C LEU A 21 4.95 -0.69 9.46
N ARG A 22 3.73 -1.11 9.76
CA ARG A 22 3.29 -2.49 9.56
C ARG A 22 2.58 -2.53 8.23
N GLY A 23 2.90 -3.49 7.39
CA GLY A 23 2.07 -3.79 6.24
C GLY A 23 2.84 -4.04 4.96
N LEU A 24 2.15 -4.80 4.14
CA LEU A 24 2.02 -4.66 2.71
C LEU A 24 0.68 -5.36 2.46
N ASP A 25 -0.40 -4.70 2.90
CA ASP A 25 -1.75 -5.26 2.79
C ASP A 25 -2.40 -4.75 1.51
N LEU A 26 -3.58 -5.26 1.23
CA LEU A 26 -4.39 -4.88 0.09
C LEU A 26 -5.85 -4.89 0.50
N TYR A 27 -6.64 -4.11 -0.22
CA TYR A 27 -8.08 -4.13 -0.07
C TYR A 27 -8.68 -4.11 -1.47
N LEU A 28 -9.26 -5.24 -1.88
CA LEU A 28 -9.92 -5.38 -3.18
C LEU A 28 -11.38 -5.74 -2.97
N ARG A 29 -12.30 -4.95 -3.51
CA ARG A 29 -13.72 -5.25 -3.48
C ARG A 29 -14.12 -6.02 -4.73
N ARG A 30 -14.46 -7.30 -4.56
CA ARG A 30 -14.84 -8.18 -5.66
C ARG A 30 -16.09 -8.96 -5.30
N ALA A 31 -17.09 -8.94 -6.18
CA ALA A 31 -18.33 -9.70 -6.00
C ALA A 31 -19.03 -9.49 -4.63
N GLY A 32 -18.97 -8.28 -4.08
CA GLY A 32 -19.57 -7.95 -2.77
C GLY A 32 -18.76 -8.40 -1.56
N GLN A 33 -17.55 -8.90 -1.77
CA GLN A 33 -16.60 -9.27 -0.72
C GLN A 33 -15.39 -8.35 -0.74
N VAL A 34 -14.74 -8.25 0.42
CA VAL A 34 -13.45 -7.59 0.58
C VAL A 34 -12.39 -8.66 0.66
N LEU A 35 -11.46 -8.64 -0.28
CA LEU A 35 -10.26 -9.46 -0.25
C LEU A 35 -9.12 -8.64 0.37
N THR A 36 -8.39 -9.28 1.25
CA THR A 36 -7.20 -8.80 1.96
C THR A 36 -6.03 -9.75 1.70
N LEU A 37 -4.82 -9.43 2.14
CA LEU A 37 -3.66 -10.32 1.95
C LEU A 37 -3.91 -11.76 2.44
N ARG A 38 -4.77 -11.94 3.45
CA ARG A 38 -5.10 -13.25 4.05
C ARG A 38 -5.89 -14.16 3.11
N ASP A 39 -6.56 -13.59 2.12
CA ASP A 39 -7.35 -14.33 1.14
C ASP A 39 -6.47 -14.88 -0.01
N PHE A 40 -5.18 -14.56 0.00
CA PHE A 40 -4.21 -14.99 -1.01
C PHE A 40 -3.22 -15.99 -0.42
N GLN A 41 -2.75 -16.89 -1.27
CA GLN A 41 -1.57 -17.69 -0.99
C GLN A 41 -0.32 -16.94 -1.44
N ALA A 42 0.55 -16.61 -0.50
CA ALA A 42 1.82 -15.93 -0.77
C ALA A 42 2.93 -16.93 -1.14
N SER A 43 3.65 -16.66 -2.23
CA SER A 43 4.92 -17.32 -2.51
C SER A 43 5.98 -16.88 -1.50
N PRO A 44 7.05 -17.66 -1.28
CA PRO A 44 8.23 -17.16 -0.59
C PRO A 44 8.76 -15.90 -1.27
N TRP A 45 9.30 -14.97 -0.47
CA TRP A 45 10.01 -13.82 -1.00
C TRP A 45 11.30 -14.26 -1.68
N THR A 46 11.50 -13.86 -2.93
CA THR A 46 12.76 -14.03 -3.66
C THR A 46 13.52 -12.71 -3.71
N ASN A 47 14.85 -12.79 -3.78
CA ASN A 47 15.73 -11.62 -3.78
C ASN A 47 16.56 -11.57 -5.07
N GLU A 48 16.56 -10.41 -5.71
CA GLU A 48 17.41 -10.11 -6.86
C GLU A 48 18.28 -8.89 -6.55
N HIS A 49 19.58 -9.07 -6.72
CA HIS A 49 20.56 -8.01 -6.55
C HIS A 49 20.96 -7.45 -7.91
N HIS A 50 20.63 -6.19 -8.14
CA HIS A 50 21.19 -5.39 -9.23
C HIS A 50 22.17 -4.38 -8.62
N ALA A 51 23.22 -3.98 -9.35
CA ALA A 51 24.39 -3.25 -8.83
C ALA A 51 24.17 -2.26 -7.66
N LYS A 52 23.11 -1.44 -7.68
CA LYS A 52 22.75 -0.47 -6.61
C LYS A 52 21.35 -0.67 -6.01
N ARG A 53 20.67 -1.75 -6.39
CA ARG A 53 19.25 -1.98 -6.14
C ARG A 53 19.04 -3.40 -5.65
N GLU A 54 18.45 -3.54 -4.47
CA GLU A 54 17.91 -4.82 -3.99
C GLU A 54 16.42 -4.86 -4.32
N VAL A 55 15.99 -5.92 -4.99
CA VAL A 55 14.58 -6.15 -5.34
C VAL A 55 14.13 -7.43 -4.69
N ARG A 56 13.16 -7.32 -3.77
CA ARG A 56 12.45 -8.48 -3.25
C ARG A 56 11.08 -8.55 -3.86
N ARG A 57 10.65 -9.75 -4.26
CA ARG A 57 9.32 -9.98 -4.84
C ARG A 57 8.62 -11.16 -4.19
N CYS A 58 7.30 -11.08 -4.13
CA CYS A 58 6.41 -12.13 -3.67
C CYS A 58 5.18 -12.13 -4.58
N ARG A 59 4.79 -13.31 -5.05
CA ARG A 59 3.56 -13.50 -5.83
C ARG A 59 2.43 -13.91 -4.92
N LEU A 60 1.25 -13.38 -5.19
CA LEU A 60 0.02 -13.68 -4.48
C LEU A 60 -0.92 -14.41 -5.44
N SER A 61 -1.32 -15.61 -5.03
CA SER A 61 -2.26 -16.44 -5.77
C SER A 61 -3.64 -16.42 -5.13
N LEU A 62 -4.68 -16.37 -5.97
CA LEU A 62 -6.08 -16.49 -5.57
C LEU A 62 -6.70 -17.62 -6.40
N ASN A 63 -7.29 -18.63 -5.74
CA ASN A 63 -7.83 -19.82 -6.40
C ASN A 63 -6.82 -20.49 -7.34
N ASP A 64 -5.58 -20.69 -6.86
CA ASP A 64 -4.46 -21.29 -7.59
C ASP A 64 -3.92 -20.50 -8.81
N GLU A 65 -4.44 -19.29 -9.06
CA GLU A 65 -3.94 -18.39 -10.12
C GLU A 65 -3.09 -17.27 -9.53
N GLU A 66 -1.90 -17.03 -10.08
CA GLU A 66 -1.06 -15.88 -9.74
C GLU A 66 -1.68 -14.59 -10.28
N VAL A 67 -2.15 -13.72 -9.40
CA VAL A 67 -2.92 -12.53 -9.80
C VAL A 67 -2.20 -11.23 -9.49
N LEU A 68 -1.32 -11.23 -8.49
CA LEU A 68 -0.63 -10.04 -8.01
C LEU A 68 0.84 -10.36 -7.74
N GLU A 69 1.72 -9.40 -8.02
CA GLU A 69 3.11 -9.39 -7.56
C GLU A 69 3.33 -8.18 -6.67
N LEU A 70 3.84 -8.42 -5.47
CA LEU A 70 4.34 -7.40 -4.56
C LEU A 70 5.85 -7.25 -4.77
N ARG A 71 6.33 -6.02 -4.93
CA ARG A 71 7.77 -5.73 -5.02
C ARG A 71 8.18 -4.71 -3.98
N VAL A 72 9.30 -5.01 -3.33
CA VAL A 72 9.99 -4.07 -2.44
C VAL A 72 11.36 -3.79 -3.04
N VAL A 73 11.55 -2.54 -3.43
CA VAL A 73 12.73 -2.04 -4.11
C VAL A 73 13.49 -1.13 -3.15
N ARG A 74 14.71 -1.51 -2.80
CA ARG A 74 15.62 -0.67 -2.02
C ARG A 74 16.72 -0.12 -2.92
N GLU A 75 16.83 1.21 -2.96
CA GLU A 75 17.89 1.93 -3.64
C GLU A 75 18.45 2.98 -2.69
N ASN A 76 19.66 2.74 -2.19
CA ASN A 76 20.27 3.53 -1.10
C ASN A 76 19.37 3.58 0.15
N GLU A 77 18.96 4.79 0.57
CA GLU A 77 18.05 5.05 1.69
C GLU A 77 16.58 5.15 1.26
N ILE A 78 16.29 4.99 -0.04
CA ILE A 78 14.93 5.03 -0.57
C ILE A 78 14.37 3.62 -0.60
N LEU A 79 13.14 3.50 -0.09
CA LEU A 79 12.34 2.29 -0.22
C LEU A 79 11.12 2.60 -1.07
N ARG A 80 10.96 1.84 -2.15
CA ARG A 80 9.77 1.86 -2.99
C ARG A 80 9.05 0.53 -2.87
N VAL A 81 7.76 0.58 -2.61
CA VAL A 81 6.91 -0.60 -2.55
C VAL A 81 5.89 -0.50 -3.66
N GLU A 82 5.77 -1.57 -4.43
CA GLU A 82 4.93 -1.65 -5.60
C GLU A 82 4.05 -2.89 -5.48
N ALA A 83 2.90 -2.83 -6.14
CA ALA A 83 2.08 -3.99 -6.38
C ALA A 83 1.55 -3.91 -7.81
N GLU A 84 1.57 -5.03 -8.49
CA GLU A 84 1.23 -5.13 -9.91
C GLU A 84 0.28 -6.30 -10.13
N PHE A 85 -0.79 -6.07 -10.88
CA PHE A 85 -1.65 -7.15 -11.36
C PHE A 85 -0.95 -7.86 -12.52
N LEU A 86 -0.79 -9.17 -12.42
CA LEU A 86 -0.10 -9.99 -13.42
C LEU A 86 -0.99 -10.37 -14.60
N ALA A 87 -2.30 -10.23 -14.43
CA ALA A 87 -3.33 -10.49 -15.42
C ALA A 87 -4.50 -9.52 -15.25
N GLU A 88 -5.41 -9.51 -16.22
CA GLU A 88 -6.66 -8.76 -16.09
C GLU A 88 -7.45 -9.24 -14.86
N PHE A 89 -7.71 -8.34 -13.93
CA PHE A 89 -8.41 -8.65 -12.68
C PHE A 89 -9.83 -8.07 -12.69
N SER A 90 -10.80 -8.93 -13.02
CA SER A 90 -12.19 -8.54 -13.28
C SER A 90 -13.10 -8.68 -12.05
N GLY A 91 -14.26 -8.02 -12.13
CA GLY A 91 -15.29 -8.07 -11.09
C GLY A 91 -15.04 -7.14 -9.89
N LEU A 92 -14.07 -6.23 -10.01
CA LEU A 92 -13.87 -5.14 -9.07
C LEU A 92 -15.10 -4.23 -9.04
N ARG A 93 -15.61 -3.96 -7.84
CA ARG A 93 -16.75 -3.06 -7.63
C ARG A 93 -16.49 -2.15 -6.45
N GLY A 94 -16.33 -0.86 -6.73
CA GLY A 94 -16.30 0.20 -5.74
C GLY A 94 -17.39 1.21 -6.04
N SER A 95 -17.55 2.19 -5.17
CA SER A 95 -18.38 3.34 -5.51
C SER A 95 -17.59 4.31 -6.39
N LEU A 96 -18.29 5.33 -6.93
CA LEU A 96 -17.64 6.47 -7.58
C LEU A 96 -17.08 7.48 -6.57
N ASP A 97 -17.30 7.26 -5.28
CA ASP A 97 -16.77 8.09 -4.20
C ASP A 97 -15.30 7.72 -3.93
N TYR A 98 -14.43 8.73 -3.93
CA TYR A 98 -13.01 8.58 -3.62
C TYR A 98 -12.75 8.06 -2.21
N THR A 99 -13.72 8.21 -1.29
CA THR A 99 -13.66 7.66 0.07
C THR A 99 -13.96 6.16 0.13
N ASP A 100 -14.44 5.58 -0.96
CA ASP A 100 -14.91 4.19 -1.01
C ASP A 100 -14.43 3.43 -2.26
N PRO A 101 -13.09 3.32 -2.47
CA PRO A 101 -12.50 2.77 -3.68
C PRO A 101 -12.64 1.24 -3.79
N ALA A 102 -12.67 0.74 -5.02
CA ALA A 102 -12.67 -0.68 -5.33
C ALA A 102 -11.32 -1.37 -5.02
N VAL A 103 -10.23 -0.60 -5.07
CA VAL A 103 -8.84 -1.08 -4.95
C VAL A 103 -8.08 -0.10 -4.06
N VAL A 104 -7.46 -0.62 -2.99
CA VAL A 104 -6.45 0.10 -2.20
C VAL A 104 -5.23 -0.80 -2.08
N LEU A 105 -4.14 -0.40 -2.74
CA LEU A 105 -2.95 -1.22 -2.91
C LEU A 105 -1.74 -0.35 -3.28
N PRO A 106 -0.56 -0.54 -2.65
CA PRO A 106 -0.32 -1.26 -1.40
C PRO A 106 -0.81 -0.45 -0.18
N MET A 107 -1.27 -1.14 0.85
CA MET A 107 -1.73 -0.53 2.11
C MET A 107 -0.68 -0.72 3.22
N PHE A 108 -0.46 0.35 3.99
CA PHE A 108 0.40 0.34 5.17
C PHE A 108 -0.33 0.93 6.38
N PHE A 109 0.00 0.41 7.54
CA PHE A 109 -0.48 0.85 8.83
C PHE A 109 0.69 1.43 9.63
N PRO A 110 0.75 2.75 9.82
CA PRO A 110 1.77 3.33 10.67
C PRO A 110 1.57 2.91 12.13
N ALA A 111 2.66 2.80 12.87
CA ALA A 111 2.62 2.51 14.29
C ALA A 111 1.89 3.64 15.03
N SER A 112 1.06 3.26 16.01
CA SER A 112 0.17 4.19 16.71
C SER A 112 0.90 5.27 17.49
N ASP A 113 2.16 5.05 17.88
CA ASP A 113 3.00 6.01 18.59
C ASP A 113 3.70 7.03 17.68
N LEU A 114 3.50 6.96 16.36
CA LEU A 114 4.10 7.91 15.43
C LEU A 114 3.32 9.22 15.35
N PHE A 115 4.07 10.30 15.16
CA PHE A 115 3.57 11.58 14.71
C PHE A 115 3.63 11.64 13.18
N TYR A 116 2.63 12.23 12.56
CA TYR A 116 2.62 12.47 11.12
C TYR A 116 2.57 13.96 10.79
N PHE A 117 3.14 14.28 9.64
CA PHE A 117 2.90 15.50 8.89
C PHE A 117 2.27 15.07 7.57
N LEU A 118 1.00 15.39 7.36
CA LEU A 118 0.28 15.08 6.14
C LEU A 118 0.08 16.38 5.38
N CYS A 119 0.50 16.39 4.12
CA CYS A 119 0.26 17.46 3.17
C CYS A 119 -0.51 16.87 2.00
N THR A 120 -1.72 17.36 1.74
CA THR A 120 -2.53 16.94 0.61
C THR A 120 -2.35 17.93 -0.54
N PHE A 121 -2.24 17.37 -1.74
CA PHE A 121 -2.26 18.14 -2.99
C PHE A 121 -3.38 17.51 -3.82
N GLY A 122 -4.55 18.14 -3.90
CA GLY A 122 -5.74 17.57 -4.54
C GLY A 122 -6.21 18.39 -5.74
N LEU A 123 -6.90 17.73 -6.69
CA LEU A 123 -8.02 18.21 -7.53
C LEU A 123 -9.13 18.94 -6.73
N ASP A 124 -9.80 20.00 -7.18
CA ASP A 124 -10.83 20.72 -6.39
C ASP A 124 -12.02 19.80 -6.05
N GLY A 125 -12.54 19.91 -4.83
CA GLY A 125 -13.62 19.07 -4.28
C GLY A 125 -15.04 19.59 -4.57
N THR A 126 -15.17 20.60 -5.43
CA THR A 126 -16.48 21.03 -5.93
C THR A 126 -16.77 20.36 -7.27
N ALA A 127 -18.02 19.91 -7.45
CA ALA A 127 -18.52 19.38 -8.72
C ALA A 127 -18.63 20.48 -9.80
N GLY A 128 -17.50 21.10 -10.16
CA GLY A 128 -17.34 22.03 -11.27
C GLY A 128 -16.50 21.42 -12.39
N GLU A 129 -16.82 21.74 -13.64
CA GLU A 129 -16.35 21.03 -14.84
C GLU A 129 -14.82 21.05 -15.10
N PHE A 130 -14.00 21.89 -14.44
CA PHE A 130 -12.54 21.94 -14.65
C PHE A 130 -11.77 22.46 -13.43
N PRO A 131 -10.50 22.05 -13.21
CA PRO A 131 -9.77 22.33 -11.98
C PRO A 131 -9.09 23.71 -11.95
N GLY A 132 -9.54 24.58 -11.03
CA GLY A 132 -8.78 25.75 -10.57
C GLY A 132 -7.73 25.36 -9.51
N GLY A 133 -6.60 26.05 -9.50
CA GLY A 133 -5.41 25.70 -8.69
C GLY A 133 -5.56 25.81 -7.16
N TYR A 134 -4.69 25.10 -6.42
CA TYR A 134 -4.85 24.72 -5.00
C TYR A 134 -4.05 25.52 -3.99
N TRP A 135 -4.58 25.54 -2.75
CA TRP A 135 -3.82 25.82 -1.54
C TRP A 135 -3.51 24.50 -0.81
N PRO A 136 -2.25 24.23 -0.41
CA PRO A 136 -1.90 23.01 0.33
C PRO A 136 -2.50 23.03 1.74
N GLU A 137 -3.20 21.96 2.12
CA GLU A 137 -3.56 21.72 3.52
C GLU A 137 -2.50 20.84 4.16
N ALA A 138 -1.91 21.36 5.24
CA ALA A 138 -0.90 20.66 6.02
C ALA A 138 -1.42 20.45 7.44
N CYS A 139 -1.41 19.21 7.90
CA CYS A 139 -1.82 18.86 9.25
C CYS A 139 -0.72 18.07 9.95
N LEU A 140 -0.65 18.27 11.26
CA LEU A 140 0.20 17.54 12.19
C LEU A 140 -0.72 16.77 13.13
N GLY A 141 -0.38 15.52 13.42
CA GLY A 141 -1.16 14.71 14.34
C GLY A 141 -0.42 13.49 14.84
N LYS A 142 -1.07 12.71 15.70
CA LYS A 142 -0.60 11.39 16.12
C LYS A 142 -1.45 10.31 15.48
N VAL A 143 -0.83 9.23 15.03
CA VAL A 143 -1.54 8.12 14.40
C VAL A 143 -2.61 7.54 15.32
N ALA A 144 -2.33 7.40 16.63
CA ALA A 144 -3.30 6.93 17.62
C ALA A 144 -4.56 7.80 17.74
N GLU A 145 -4.48 9.08 17.38
CA GLU A 145 -5.61 10.03 17.43
C GLU A 145 -6.44 10.01 16.14
N GLY A 146 -6.01 9.21 15.15
CA GLY A 146 -6.61 9.12 13.83
C GLY A 146 -5.84 9.93 12.78
N VAL A 147 -6.00 9.51 11.52
CA VAL A 147 -5.58 10.28 10.34
C VAL A 147 -6.80 11.11 9.89
N PRO A 148 -6.62 12.35 9.39
CA PRO A 148 -7.74 13.14 8.89
C PRO A 148 -8.43 12.36 7.77
N ARG A 149 -9.76 12.39 7.77
CA ARG A 149 -10.58 11.73 6.76
C ARG A 149 -10.82 12.65 5.57
#